data_AF-A0A378NAP0-F1
#
_entry.id   AF-A0A378NAP0-F1
#
_cell.length_a   1.000
_cell.length_b   1.000
_cell.length_c   1.000
_cell.angle_alpha   90.00
_cell.angle_beta   90.00
_cell.angle_gamma   90.00
#
_symmetry.space_group_name_H-M   'P 1'
#
loop_
_entity.id
_entity.type
_entity.pdbx_description
1 polymer ?
#
loop_
_entity_poly.entity_id
_entity_poly.type
_entity_poly.pdbx_seq_one_letter_code
_entity_poly.pdbx_strand_id
1 'polypeptide(L)'
;MPAKAASYDKKRRDGSPGTILVALSKGYVVASVGARGRTLQKEGKYTGKAPFAIIDLKSAVRYLHANDEKMPGDANKIISNGTSAGGALSTLLGASADHYDYEPYLKEAGALNASDKIFAVSAYCPITNLENADMAYEWQFNGVNEYSRIDMSRLNAAEFNDRSKPKPKIEGSLNEAEIKVSNELAERFPTYLNSLHLVDEKGNPLTLDPKGNGSFKDYLSEVVKTAANKAYRGLVQDSEEQKAFQQISWLSFEKGKVSSVDWFGYVFSDKRMKSPPAFDALNGSSGENNLFGTDTENNRHFTLYSAERSANKDLNLADPQIVKRMNPMHYLDNRKCCGTLAD
;
A
#
# COMPACT_ATOMS: atom_id res chain seq x y z
N MET A 1 3.32 -4.18 12.78
CA MET A 1 2.96 -4.59 14.16
C MET A 1 1.78 -5.54 14.06
N PRO A 2 1.59 -6.47 15.01
CA PRO A 2 0.39 -7.32 15.08
C PRO A 2 -0.86 -6.47 15.21
N ALA A 3 -1.93 -6.90 14.55
CA ALA A 3 -3.24 -6.28 14.63
C ALA A 3 -4.14 -7.08 15.57
N LYS A 4 -4.83 -6.39 16.48
CA LYS A 4 -5.92 -6.98 17.26
C LYS A 4 -7.24 -6.78 16.51
N ALA A 5 -8.19 -7.68 16.72
CA ALA A 5 -9.57 -7.46 16.30
C ALA A 5 -10.07 -6.11 16.85
N ALA A 6 -10.76 -5.35 16.02
CA ALA A 6 -11.31 -4.06 16.39
C ALA A 6 -12.64 -4.23 17.13
N SER A 7 -12.86 -3.37 18.14
CA SER A 7 -14.12 -3.26 18.86
C SER A 7 -15.06 -2.26 18.17
N TYR A 8 -16.37 -2.45 18.35
CA TYR A 8 -17.39 -1.62 17.70
C TYR A 8 -17.48 -0.20 18.28
N ASP A 9 -17.10 0.00 19.55
CA ASP A 9 -17.30 1.23 20.32
C ASP A 9 -16.38 2.42 19.94
N LYS A 10 -15.45 2.22 19.00
CA LYS A 10 -14.52 3.26 18.57
C LYS A 10 -15.20 4.30 17.65
N LYS A 11 -15.23 5.56 18.08
CA LYS A 11 -15.67 6.70 17.26
C LYS A 11 -14.58 7.19 16.29
N ARG A 12 -14.98 7.83 15.20
CA ARG A 12 -14.12 8.58 14.27
C ARG A 12 -13.72 9.94 14.88
N ARG A 13 -12.78 10.61 14.20
CA ARG A 13 -12.17 11.90 14.61
C ARG A 13 -13.19 13.01 14.86
N ASP A 14 -14.23 13.06 14.05
CA ASP A 14 -15.33 14.04 14.10
C ASP A 14 -16.44 13.63 15.09
N GLY A 15 -16.21 12.59 15.90
CA GLY A 15 -17.22 12.03 16.80
C GLY A 15 -18.26 11.15 16.10
N SER A 16 -18.19 10.99 14.77
CA SER A 16 -19.08 10.11 14.02
C SER A 16 -18.79 8.62 14.30
N PRO A 17 -19.74 7.71 14.02
CA PRO A 17 -19.54 6.28 14.29
C PRO A 17 -18.36 5.68 13.52
N GLY A 18 -17.62 4.78 14.16
CA GLY A 18 -16.56 3.99 13.53
C GLY A 18 -17.06 3.16 12.34
N THR A 19 -16.14 2.74 11.46
CA THR A 19 -16.51 1.97 10.25
C THR A 19 -17.29 0.69 10.57
N ILE A 20 -16.98 0.02 11.68
CA ILE A 20 -17.74 -1.17 12.13
C ILE A 20 -19.18 -0.81 12.47
N LEU A 21 -19.42 0.26 13.24
CA LEU A 21 -20.78 0.72 13.57
C LEU A 21 -21.57 1.14 12.34
N VAL A 22 -20.91 1.81 11.39
CA VAL A 22 -21.55 2.20 10.13
C VAL A 22 -21.88 0.94 9.30
N ALA A 23 -21.01 -0.07 9.26
CA ALA A 23 -21.29 -1.31 8.55
C ALA A 23 -22.50 -2.06 9.17
N LEU A 24 -22.53 -2.19 10.50
CA LEU A 24 -23.65 -2.81 11.22
C LEU A 24 -24.96 -2.04 10.99
N SER A 25 -24.95 -0.70 10.99
CA SER A 25 -26.15 0.11 10.72
C SER A 25 -26.64 0.03 9.28
N LYS A 26 -25.82 -0.50 8.36
CA LYS A 26 -26.18 -0.81 6.98
C LYS A 26 -26.56 -2.28 6.76
N GLY A 27 -26.64 -3.08 7.84
CA GLY A 27 -27.04 -4.48 7.78
C GLY A 27 -25.93 -5.45 7.40
N TYR A 28 -24.66 -5.01 7.41
CA TYR A 28 -23.53 -5.91 7.18
C TYR A 28 -23.18 -6.67 8.45
N VAL A 29 -22.85 -7.95 8.28
CA VAL A 29 -22.13 -8.72 9.30
C VAL A 29 -20.66 -8.31 9.26
N VAL A 30 -20.04 -8.12 10.44
CA VAL A 30 -18.64 -7.71 10.55
C VAL A 30 -17.84 -8.80 11.25
N ALA A 31 -16.93 -9.45 10.50
CA ALA A 31 -15.88 -10.27 11.06
C ALA A 31 -14.60 -9.43 11.21
N SER A 32 -14.22 -9.10 12.46
CA SER A 32 -12.96 -8.39 12.73
C SER A 32 -11.88 -9.37 13.18
N VAL A 33 -10.85 -9.52 12.35
CA VAL A 33 -9.83 -10.56 12.50
C VAL A 33 -8.53 -9.96 13.03
N GLY A 34 -7.97 -10.59 14.08
CA GLY A 34 -6.60 -10.30 14.50
C GLY A 34 -5.60 -10.98 13.56
N ALA A 35 -4.51 -10.30 13.24
CA ALA A 35 -3.46 -10.82 12.37
C ALA A 35 -2.09 -10.62 13.02
N ARG A 36 -1.22 -11.62 12.86
CA ARG A 36 0.19 -11.51 13.20
C ARG A 36 0.84 -10.40 12.39
N GLY A 37 1.98 -9.92 12.88
CA GLY A 37 2.75 -8.92 12.18
C GLY A 37 4.22 -9.00 12.54
N ARG A 38 5.05 -8.32 11.74
CA ARG A 38 6.51 -8.43 11.72
C ARG A 38 7.29 -8.32 13.04
N THR A 39 6.66 -7.83 14.11
CA THR A 39 7.26 -7.70 15.44
C THR A 39 6.74 -8.72 16.45
N LEU A 40 5.80 -9.61 16.08
CA LEU A 40 5.31 -10.65 16.98
C LEU A 40 6.42 -11.66 17.26
N GLN A 41 6.60 -11.99 18.53
CA GLN A 41 7.50 -13.05 18.96
C GLN A 41 6.78 -14.02 19.88
N LYS A 42 7.26 -15.26 19.88
CA LYS A 42 6.97 -16.29 20.87
C LYS A 42 8.27 -17.03 21.17
N GLU A 43 8.60 -17.18 22.45
CA GLU A 43 9.79 -17.93 22.90
C GLU A 43 11.09 -17.48 22.20
N GLY A 44 11.27 -16.16 22.05
CA GLY A 44 12.46 -15.57 21.44
C GLY A 44 12.53 -15.65 19.91
N LYS A 45 11.55 -16.27 19.24
CA LYS A 45 11.47 -16.34 17.77
C LYS A 45 10.39 -15.42 17.21
N TYR A 46 10.64 -14.86 16.03
CA TYR A 46 9.61 -14.11 15.31
C TYR A 46 8.59 -15.05 14.68
N THR A 47 7.30 -14.76 14.85
CA THR A 47 6.20 -15.62 14.36
C THR A 47 5.26 -14.92 13.38
N GLY A 48 5.53 -13.64 13.10
CA GLY A 48 4.68 -12.79 12.25
C GLY A 48 5.38 -12.13 11.06
N LYS A 49 6.57 -12.60 10.67
CA LYS A 49 7.23 -12.21 9.42
C LYS A 49 6.40 -12.65 8.20
N ALA A 50 6.73 -12.17 7.01
CA ALA A 50 6.07 -12.62 5.79
C ALA A 50 6.19 -14.16 5.63
N PRO A 51 5.12 -14.87 5.20
CA PRO A 51 3.82 -14.38 4.76
C PRO A 51 2.73 -14.43 5.85
N PHE A 52 3.07 -14.61 7.12
CA PHE A 52 2.10 -15.05 8.14
C PHE A 52 0.89 -14.14 8.35
N ALA A 53 1.02 -12.83 8.13
CA ALA A 53 -0.12 -11.92 8.20
C ALA A 53 -1.22 -12.25 7.17
N ILE A 54 -0.86 -12.60 5.93
CA ILE A 54 -1.86 -13.02 4.92
C ILE A 54 -2.40 -14.42 5.19
N ILE A 55 -1.58 -15.32 5.78
CA ILE A 55 -2.02 -16.66 6.20
C ILE A 55 -3.13 -16.57 7.26
N ASP A 56 -3.02 -15.66 8.22
CA ASP A 56 -4.06 -15.47 9.24
C ASP A 56 -5.38 -15.00 8.63
N LEU A 57 -5.31 -14.05 7.69
CA LEU A 57 -6.51 -13.53 7.03
C LEU A 57 -7.16 -14.59 6.13
N LYS A 58 -6.36 -15.35 5.36
CA LYS A 58 -6.86 -16.48 4.58
C LYS A 58 -7.50 -17.54 5.47
N SER A 59 -6.86 -17.90 6.58
CA SER A 59 -7.41 -18.84 7.57
C SER A 59 -8.75 -18.37 8.13
N ALA A 60 -8.90 -17.07 8.38
CA ALA A 60 -10.16 -16.50 8.84
C ALA A 60 -11.25 -16.55 7.77
N VAL A 61 -10.93 -16.31 6.49
CA VAL A 61 -11.90 -16.47 5.39
C VAL A 61 -12.32 -17.94 5.26
N ARG A 62 -11.39 -18.90 5.35
CA ARG A 62 -11.72 -20.34 5.38
C ARG A 62 -12.65 -20.68 6.54
N TYR A 63 -12.42 -20.08 7.70
CA TYR A 63 -13.31 -20.26 8.85
C TYR A 63 -14.73 -19.78 8.57
N LEU A 64 -14.88 -18.62 7.94
CA LEU A 64 -16.20 -18.08 7.56
C LEU A 64 -16.90 -19.00 6.55
N HIS A 65 -16.22 -19.42 5.47
CA HIS A 65 -16.78 -20.36 4.49
C HIS A 65 -17.17 -21.70 5.10
N ALA A 66 -16.33 -22.27 5.97
CA ALA A 66 -16.63 -23.54 6.62
C ALA A 66 -17.84 -23.48 7.58
N ASN A 67 -18.26 -22.28 7.97
CA ASN A 67 -19.38 -22.05 8.88
C ASN A 67 -20.53 -21.27 8.24
N ASP A 68 -20.59 -21.19 6.90
CA ASP A 68 -21.57 -20.37 6.18
C ASP A 68 -23.02 -20.65 6.62
N GLU A 69 -23.39 -21.93 6.72
CA GLU A 69 -24.73 -22.33 7.18
C GLU A 69 -25.03 -22.00 8.65
N LYS A 70 -24.01 -21.71 9.46
CA LYS A 70 -24.10 -21.52 10.91
C LYS A 70 -23.92 -20.07 11.35
N MET A 71 -23.44 -19.19 10.46
CA MET A 71 -23.20 -17.79 10.77
C MET A 71 -24.24 -16.89 10.09
N PRO A 72 -24.58 -15.73 10.69
CA PRO A 72 -25.27 -14.68 9.95
C PRO A 72 -24.43 -14.21 8.75
N GLY A 73 -25.09 -13.86 7.66
CA GLY A 73 -24.44 -13.36 6.45
C GLY A 73 -24.34 -14.40 5.35
N ASP A 74 -23.42 -14.17 4.41
CA ASP A 74 -23.18 -15.02 3.24
C ASP A 74 -21.67 -15.00 2.96
N ALA A 75 -21.01 -16.14 3.15
CA ALA A 75 -19.56 -16.29 2.94
C ALA A 75 -19.15 -16.02 1.49
N ASN A 76 -20.08 -16.14 0.53
CA ASN A 76 -19.83 -15.78 -0.86
C ASN A 76 -19.88 -14.26 -1.11
N LYS A 77 -20.19 -13.45 -0.09
CA LYS A 77 -20.26 -11.99 -0.12
C LYS A 77 -19.27 -11.31 0.84
N ILE A 78 -18.16 -11.99 1.18
CA ILE A 78 -17.11 -11.41 2.02
C ILE A 78 -16.44 -10.24 1.30
N ILE A 79 -16.43 -9.06 1.93
CA ILE A 79 -15.73 -7.87 1.44
C ILE A 79 -14.55 -7.58 2.38
N SER A 80 -13.33 -7.67 1.87
CA SER A 80 -12.15 -7.27 2.64
C SER A 80 -12.03 -5.74 2.69
N ASN A 81 -11.55 -5.20 3.80
CA ASN A 81 -11.33 -3.76 3.93
C ASN A 81 -10.03 -3.46 4.68
N GLY A 82 -9.19 -2.57 4.14
CA GLY A 82 -7.93 -2.20 4.79
C GLY A 82 -7.31 -0.90 4.30
N THR A 83 -6.39 -0.37 5.09
CA THR A 83 -5.65 0.88 4.81
C THR A 83 -4.15 0.64 4.91
N SER A 84 -3.35 1.25 4.03
CA SER A 84 -1.89 1.12 4.04
C SER A 84 -1.45 -0.35 3.90
N ALA A 85 -0.64 -0.89 4.82
CA ALA A 85 -0.29 -2.32 4.84
C ALA A 85 -1.53 -3.24 4.96
N GLY A 86 -2.58 -2.80 5.66
CA GLY A 86 -3.85 -3.51 5.68
C GLY A 86 -4.58 -3.46 4.33
N GLY A 87 -4.41 -2.38 3.57
CA GLY A 87 -4.88 -2.28 2.19
C GLY A 87 -4.15 -3.26 1.28
N ALA A 88 -2.83 -3.39 1.45
CA ALA A 88 -2.02 -4.37 0.72
C ALA A 88 -2.48 -5.81 1.00
N LEU A 89 -2.73 -6.15 2.26
CA LEU A 89 -3.29 -7.44 2.65
C LEU A 89 -4.72 -7.65 2.12
N SER A 90 -5.55 -6.61 2.11
CA SER A 90 -6.91 -6.63 1.53
C SER A 90 -6.87 -6.96 0.03
N THR A 91 -6.00 -6.29 -0.72
CA THR A 91 -5.77 -6.54 -2.16
C THR A 91 -5.20 -7.92 -2.40
N LEU A 92 -4.20 -8.34 -1.63
CA LEU A 92 -3.58 -9.66 -1.74
C LEU A 92 -4.57 -10.78 -1.45
N LEU A 93 -5.43 -10.62 -0.45
CA LEU A 93 -6.45 -11.60 -0.11
C LEU A 93 -7.40 -11.86 -1.30
N GLY A 94 -7.80 -10.79 -2.01
CA GLY A 94 -8.57 -10.91 -3.24
C GLY A 94 -7.77 -11.58 -4.35
N ALA A 95 -6.65 -10.97 -4.76
CA ALA A 95 -5.83 -11.42 -5.89
C ALA A 95 -5.40 -12.90 -5.77
N SER A 96 -5.06 -13.34 -4.56
CA SER A 96 -4.55 -14.68 -4.31
C SER A 96 -5.59 -15.70 -3.87
N ALA A 97 -6.89 -15.45 -4.08
CA ALA A 97 -7.98 -16.36 -3.71
C ALA A 97 -7.71 -17.81 -4.17
N ASP A 98 -7.77 -18.76 -3.24
CA ASP A 98 -7.60 -20.21 -3.45
C ASP A 98 -6.32 -20.59 -4.24
N HIS A 99 -5.29 -19.76 -4.13
CA HIS A 99 -4.03 -19.97 -4.83
C HIS A 99 -3.12 -20.94 -4.05
N TYR A 100 -2.55 -21.92 -4.76
CA TYR A 100 -1.81 -23.04 -4.16
C TYR A 100 -0.54 -22.63 -3.39
N ASP A 101 0.04 -21.47 -3.72
CA ASP A 101 1.22 -20.89 -3.06
C ASP A 101 1.10 -20.80 -1.52
N TYR A 102 -0.14 -20.78 -0.98
CA TYR A 102 -0.43 -20.62 0.44
C TYR A 102 -0.84 -21.92 1.14
N GLU A 103 -1.16 -23.00 0.40
CA GLU A 103 -1.65 -24.26 1.00
C GLU A 103 -0.70 -24.88 2.03
N PRO A 104 0.63 -24.93 1.82
CA PRO A 104 1.54 -25.49 2.82
C PRO A 104 1.44 -24.75 4.16
N TYR A 105 1.38 -23.42 4.13
CA TYR A 105 1.27 -22.58 5.32
C TYR A 105 -0.11 -22.69 5.98
N LEU A 106 -1.18 -22.79 5.20
CA LEU A 106 -2.54 -22.93 5.72
C LEU A 106 -2.73 -24.29 6.39
N LYS A 107 -2.15 -25.36 5.83
CA LYS A 107 -2.11 -26.68 6.45
C LYS A 107 -1.31 -26.67 7.75
N GLU A 108 -0.12 -26.05 7.75
CA GLU A 108 0.71 -25.92 8.96
C GLU A 108 -0.02 -25.14 10.07
N ALA A 109 -0.76 -24.09 9.70
CA ALA A 109 -1.56 -23.29 10.64
C ALA A 109 -2.82 -24.02 11.15
N GLY A 110 -3.16 -25.19 10.60
CA GLY A 110 -4.40 -25.90 10.92
C GLY A 110 -5.66 -25.17 10.43
N ALA A 111 -5.55 -24.40 9.35
CA ALA A 111 -6.71 -23.73 8.74
C ALA A 111 -7.74 -24.77 8.30
N LEU A 112 -9.03 -24.45 8.47
CA LEU A 112 -10.11 -25.31 8.00
C LEU A 112 -10.02 -25.51 6.48
N ASN A 113 -10.35 -26.71 6.00
CA ASN A 113 -10.36 -27.01 4.57
C ASN A 113 -11.62 -26.42 3.91
N ALA A 114 -11.54 -25.15 3.51
CA ALA A 114 -12.57 -24.40 2.82
C ALA A 114 -11.92 -23.35 1.90
N SER A 115 -12.72 -22.69 1.07
CA SER A 115 -12.24 -21.61 0.19
C SER A 115 -11.75 -20.40 1.01
N ASP A 116 -10.70 -19.74 0.55
CA ASP A 116 -10.28 -18.40 1.00
C ASP A 116 -10.66 -17.28 0.02
N LYS A 117 -11.56 -17.58 -0.92
CA LYS A 117 -12.12 -16.59 -1.86
C LYS A 117 -12.98 -15.55 -1.15
N ILE A 118 -12.85 -14.31 -1.61
CA ILE A 118 -13.68 -13.18 -1.20
C ILE A 118 -14.42 -12.58 -2.40
N PHE A 119 -15.50 -11.85 -2.14
CA PHE A 119 -16.34 -11.24 -3.16
C PHE A 119 -15.78 -9.94 -3.71
N ALA A 120 -15.30 -9.06 -2.83
CA ALA A 120 -14.79 -7.75 -3.23
C ALA A 120 -13.69 -7.26 -2.29
N VAL A 121 -12.87 -6.34 -2.81
CA VAL A 121 -11.78 -5.69 -2.08
C VAL A 121 -12.09 -4.19 -1.93
N SER A 122 -12.06 -3.72 -0.70
CA SER A 122 -11.90 -2.30 -0.37
C SER A 122 -10.47 -2.07 0.15
N ALA A 123 -9.67 -1.33 -0.60
CA ALA A 123 -8.27 -1.07 -0.26
C ALA A 123 -7.95 0.42 -0.38
N TYR A 124 -7.57 1.03 0.75
CA TYR A 124 -7.15 2.42 0.81
C TYR A 124 -5.63 2.49 0.84
N CYS A 125 -5.04 3.24 -0.10
CA CYS A 125 -3.59 3.44 -0.25
C CYS A 125 -2.75 2.17 0.02
N PRO A 126 -3.03 1.05 -0.68
CA PRO A 126 -2.36 -0.23 -0.43
C PRO A 126 -0.85 -0.11 -0.65
N ILE A 127 -0.06 -0.44 0.37
CA ILE A 127 1.40 -0.44 0.29
C ILE A 127 1.87 -1.79 -0.26
N THR A 128 1.90 -1.89 -1.58
CA THR A 128 2.10 -3.14 -2.31
C THR A 128 3.28 -3.03 -3.29
N ASN A 129 3.55 -4.10 -4.05
CA ASN A 129 4.60 -4.15 -5.07
C ASN A 129 5.96 -3.67 -4.53
N LEU A 130 6.30 -4.12 -3.33
CA LEU A 130 7.39 -3.57 -2.51
C LEU A 130 8.74 -3.65 -3.22
N GLU A 131 9.00 -4.74 -3.94
CA GLU A 131 10.25 -4.97 -4.67
C GLU A 131 10.48 -4.00 -5.83
N ASN A 132 9.45 -3.29 -6.27
CA ASN A 132 9.52 -2.25 -7.30
C ASN A 132 9.19 -0.85 -6.77
N ALA A 133 8.81 -0.73 -5.49
CA ALA A 133 8.30 0.49 -4.90
C ALA A 133 9.38 1.56 -4.73
N ASP A 134 10.65 1.16 -4.53
CA ASP A 134 11.78 2.09 -4.48
C ASP A 134 11.98 2.81 -5.82
N MET A 135 11.96 2.07 -6.93
CA MET A 135 12.04 2.65 -8.27
C MET A 135 10.88 3.61 -8.54
N ALA A 136 9.65 3.21 -8.21
CA ALA A 136 8.46 4.04 -8.39
C ALA A 136 8.52 5.33 -7.54
N TYR A 137 8.98 5.22 -6.29
CA TYR A 137 9.09 6.37 -5.39
C TYR A 137 10.11 7.38 -5.90
N GLU A 138 11.27 6.90 -6.36
CA GLU A 138 12.29 7.78 -6.90
C GLU A 138 11.91 8.34 -8.28
N TRP A 139 11.23 7.58 -9.15
CA TRP A 139 10.67 8.18 -10.37
C TRP A 139 9.72 9.34 -10.07
N GLN A 140 8.89 9.20 -9.04
CA GLN A 140 7.97 10.25 -8.65
C GLN A 140 8.69 11.45 -8.02
N PHE A 141 9.61 11.23 -7.08
CA PHE A 141 10.17 12.28 -6.22
C PHE A 141 11.64 12.67 -6.51
N ASN A 142 12.27 12.13 -7.56
CA ASN A 142 13.62 12.52 -7.93
C ASN A 142 13.71 14.04 -8.18
N GLY A 143 14.73 14.68 -7.61
CA GLY A 143 14.88 16.14 -7.58
C GLY A 143 14.24 16.83 -6.38
N VAL A 144 13.30 16.19 -5.66
CA VAL A 144 12.82 16.68 -4.35
C VAL A 144 13.81 16.23 -3.29
N ASN A 145 14.67 17.15 -2.83
CA ASN A 145 15.74 16.83 -1.89
C ASN A 145 15.39 17.12 -0.43
N GLU A 146 14.27 17.78 -0.15
CA GLU A 146 13.80 18.00 1.23
C GLU A 146 12.77 16.94 1.62
N TYR A 147 12.90 16.36 2.81
CA TYR A 147 11.97 15.38 3.32
C TYR A 147 11.26 15.81 4.61
N SER A 148 10.06 15.25 4.82
CA SER A 148 9.26 15.43 6.03
C SER A 148 8.44 14.17 6.31
N ARG A 149 8.73 13.49 7.42
CA ARG A 149 8.01 12.26 7.84
C ARG A 149 7.64 12.28 9.30
N ILE A 150 6.64 11.48 9.64
CA ILE A 150 6.27 11.24 11.04
C ILE A 150 7.44 10.59 11.79
N ASP A 151 7.78 11.14 12.95
CA ASP A 151 8.72 10.53 13.88
C ASP A 151 8.07 9.38 14.63
N MET A 152 8.17 8.17 14.07
CA MET A 152 7.62 6.97 14.69
C MET A 152 8.35 6.57 15.98
N SER A 153 9.57 7.07 16.24
CA SER A 153 10.31 6.75 17.48
C SER A 153 9.72 7.42 18.71
N ARG A 154 8.93 8.49 18.50
CA ARG A 154 8.26 9.28 19.55
C ARG A 154 6.80 8.94 19.72
N LEU A 155 6.33 7.85 19.12
CA LEU A 155 4.92 7.47 19.12
C LEU A 155 4.74 6.01 19.51
N ASN A 156 3.88 5.77 20.50
CA ASN A 156 3.29 4.44 20.71
C ASN A 156 2.06 4.21 19.81
N ALA A 157 1.46 3.03 19.86
CA ALA A 157 0.31 2.69 19.02
C ALA A 157 -0.93 3.58 19.30
N ALA A 158 -1.21 3.94 20.55
CA ALA A 158 -2.33 4.81 20.89
C ALA A 158 -2.08 6.23 20.37
N GLU A 159 -0.88 6.76 20.60
CA GLU A 159 -0.47 8.08 20.13
C GLU A 159 -0.45 8.15 18.60
N PHE A 160 0.10 7.15 17.91
CA PHE A 160 0.05 7.10 16.45
C PHE A 160 -1.40 7.15 15.94
N ASN A 161 -2.31 6.42 16.59
CA ASN A 161 -3.72 6.37 16.20
C ASN A 161 -4.52 7.62 16.60
N ASP A 162 -4.08 8.40 17.58
CA ASP A 162 -4.72 9.66 17.98
C ASP A 162 -4.50 10.77 16.95
N ARG A 163 -5.37 10.88 15.96
CA ARG A 163 -5.25 11.92 14.91
C ARG A 163 -5.75 13.31 15.35
N SER A 164 -6.02 13.56 16.64
CA SER A 164 -6.48 14.87 17.14
C SER A 164 -5.36 15.91 17.19
N LYS A 165 -4.11 15.47 17.31
CA LYS A 165 -2.92 16.33 17.37
C LYS A 165 -2.01 16.12 16.15
N PRO A 166 -1.30 17.17 15.71
CA PRO A 166 -0.22 17.02 14.74
C PRO A 166 0.78 15.97 15.22
N LYS A 167 1.32 15.19 14.28
CA LYS A 167 2.36 14.20 14.60
C LYS A 167 3.73 14.86 14.67
N PRO A 168 4.60 14.43 15.61
CA PRO A 168 5.99 14.86 15.57
C PRO A 168 6.57 14.47 14.21
N LYS A 169 7.40 15.35 13.65
CA LYS A 169 8.02 15.14 12.34
C LYS A 169 9.54 15.12 12.46
N ILE A 170 10.17 14.33 11.60
CA ILE A 170 11.58 14.43 11.26
C ILE A 170 11.65 15.07 9.88
N GLU A 171 12.41 16.15 9.78
CA GLU A 171 12.66 16.86 8.53
C GLU A 171 14.16 16.95 8.28
N GLY A 172 14.53 17.15 7.02
CA GLY A 172 15.91 17.32 6.62
C GLY A 172 16.05 17.33 5.10
N SER A 173 17.30 17.26 4.64
CA SER A 173 17.65 17.23 3.23
C SER A 173 18.45 15.98 2.91
N LEU A 174 18.28 15.45 1.70
CA LEU A 174 19.08 14.34 1.20
C LEU A 174 20.53 14.76 1.06
N ASN A 175 21.45 13.90 1.47
CA ASN A 175 22.87 14.06 1.19
C ASN A 175 23.24 13.58 -0.23
N GLU A 176 24.47 13.82 -0.66
CA GLU A 176 24.94 13.45 -2.01
C GLU A 176 24.81 11.96 -2.33
N ALA A 177 25.04 11.07 -1.34
CA ALA A 177 24.88 9.64 -1.53
C ALA A 177 23.40 9.25 -1.69
N GLU A 178 22.51 9.85 -0.91
CA GLU A 178 21.06 9.66 -1.06
C GLU A 178 20.56 10.18 -2.42
N ILE A 179 21.03 11.35 -2.88
CA ILE A 179 20.69 11.88 -4.21
C ILE A 179 21.18 10.93 -5.31
N LYS A 180 22.38 10.37 -5.18
CA LYS A 180 22.89 9.37 -6.13
C LYS A 180 21.99 8.13 -6.19
N VAL A 181 21.59 7.60 -5.03
CA VAL A 181 20.66 6.46 -4.96
C VAL A 181 19.30 6.81 -5.58
N SER A 182 18.79 8.03 -5.34
CA SER A 182 17.57 8.53 -5.96
C SER A 182 17.65 8.50 -7.49
N ASN A 183 18.73 9.05 -8.07
CA ASN A 183 18.95 9.06 -9.51
C ASN A 183 19.01 7.64 -10.10
N GLU A 184 19.80 6.74 -9.48
CA GLU A 184 19.95 5.36 -9.94
C GLU A 184 18.64 4.56 -9.93
N LEU A 185 17.78 4.78 -8.93
CA LEU A 185 16.47 4.11 -8.83
C LEU A 185 15.44 4.71 -9.80
N ALA A 186 15.43 6.03 -9.98
CA ALA A 186 14.54 6.71 -10.91
C ALA A 186 14.78 6.26 -12.35
N GLU A 187 16.04 6.10 -12.77
CA GLU A 187 16.42 5.64 -14.11
C GLU A 187 15.95 4.20 -14.41
N ARG A 188 15.71 3.38 -13.38
CA ARG A 188 15.29 1.97 -13.56
C ARG A 188 13.78 1.82 -13.72
N PHE A 189 12.99 2.75 -13.20
CA PHE A 189 11.53 2.64 -13.20
C PHE A 189 10.92 2.55 -14.61
N PRO A 190 11.35 3.33 -15.63
CA PRO A 190 10.79 3.22 -16.97
C PRO A 190 10.86 1.81 -17.56
N THR A 191 11.97 1.09 -17.32
CA THR A 191 12.14 -0.28 -17.80
C THR A 191 11.14 -1.22 -17.13
N TYR A 192 10.99 -1.12 -15.81
CA TYR A 192 10.00 -1.90 -15.07
C TYR A 192 8.56 -1.56 -15.50
N LEU A 193 8.21 -0.28 -15.61
CA LEU A 193 6.86 0.15 -16.00
C LEU A 193 6.50 -0.36 -17.40
N ASN A 194 7.40 -0.20 -18.36
CA ASN A 194 7.15 -0.61 -19.74
C ASN A 194 7.01 -2.14 -19.90
N SER A 195 7.64 -2.95 -19.04
CA SER A 195 7.49 -4.41 -19.08
C SER A 195 6.13 -4.91 -18.59
N LEU A 196 5.37 -4.06 -17.89
CA LEU A 196 4.00 -4.38 -17.47
C LEU A 196 2.99 -4.28 -18.62
N HIS A 197 3.37 -3.67 -19.75
CA HIS A 197 2.51 -3.49 -20.93
C HIS A 197 1.14 -2.88 -20.59
N LEU A 198 1.13 -1.88 -19.68
CA LEU A 198 -0.09 -1.22 -19.25
C LEU A 198 -0.75 -0.47 -20.42
N VAL A 199 -2.08 -0.44 -20.41
CA VAL A 199 -2.89 0.35 -21.33
C VAL A 199 -3.92 1.18 -20.55
N ASP A 200 -4.34 2.31 -21.11
CA ASP A 200 -5.47 3.08 -20.60
C ASP A 200 -6.81 2.38 -20.94
N GLU A 201 -7.93 2.99 -20.53
CA GLU A 201 -9.28 2.48 -20.78
C GLU A 201 -9.67 2.42 -22.26
N LYS A 202 -8.89 3.06 -23.15
CA LYS A 202 -9.06 3.05 -24.60
C LYS A 202 -8.10 2.09 -25.30
N GLY A 203 -7.25 1.38 -24.55
CA GLY A 203 -6.25 0.46 -25.10
C GLY A 203 -4.96 1.15 -25.55
N ASN A 204 -4.74 2.44 -25.26
CA ASN A 204 -3.50 3.11 -25.60
C ASN A 204 -2.37 2.68 -24.64
N PRO A 205 -1.17 2.36 -25.14
CA PRO A 205 -0.04 2.01 -24.28
C PRO A 205 0.35 3.15 -23.33
N LEU A 206 0.55 2.79 -22.06
CA LEU A 206 1.07 3.66 -21.02
C LEU A 206 2.56 3.36 -20.81
N THR A 207 3.42 4.22 -21.35
CA THR A 207 4.87 4.01 -21.38
C THR A 207 5.64 5.22 -20.86
N LEU A 208 6.89 4.98 -20.49
CA LEU A 208 7.88 6.00 -20.12
C LEU A 208 9.13 5.87 -21.00
N ASP A 209 9.71 7.01 -21.38
CA ASP A 209 11.03 7.11 -22.01
C ASP A 209 12.14 6.94 -20.95
N PRO A 210 13.43 6.85 -21.35
CA PRO A 210 14.54 6.72 -20.40
C PRO A 210 14.69 7.89 -19.41
N LYS A 211 14.05 9.04 -19.67
CA LYS A 211 14.03 10.20 -18.77
C LYS A 211 12.79 10.22 -17.86
N GLY A 212 11.98 9.17 -17.88
CA GLY A 212 10.77 9.05 -17.07
C GLY A 212 9.59 9.90 -17.56
N ASN A 213 9.56 10.30 -18.83
CA ASN A 213 8.44 11.03 -19.44
C ASN A 213 7.64 10.13 -20.40
N GLY A 214 6.34 10.36 -20.55
CA GLY A 214 5.52 9.63 -21.53
C GLY A 214 4.07 9.53 -21.12
N SER A 215 3.30 8.74 -21.87
CA SER A 215 1.86 8.60 -21.70
C SER A 215 1.44 8.14 -20.31
N PHE A 216 2.26 7.38 -19.59
CA PHE A 216 1.98 7.01 -18.20
C PHE A 216 1.98 8.25 -17.26
N LYS A 217 2.94 9.18 -17.44
CA LYS A 217 2.99 10.43 -16.67
C LYS A 217 1.81 11.35 -17.01
N ASP A 218 1.44 11.41 -18.29
CA ASP A 218 0.30 12.19 -18.75
C ASP A 218 -1.01 11.62 -18.17
N TYR A 219 -1.16 10.30 -18.16
CA TYR A 219 -2.28 9.61 -17.52
C TYR A 219 -2.40 9.97 -16.03
N LEU A 220 -1.29 9.97 -15.28
CA LEU A 220 -1.31 10.38 -13.87
C LEU A 220 -1.66 11.86 -13.68
N SER A 221 -1.20 12.73 -14.57
CA SER A 221 -1.59 14.15 -14.59
C SER A 221 -3.11 14.30 -14.80
N GLU A 222 -3.71 13.49 -15.67
CA GLU A 222 -5.16 13.47 -15.90
C GLU A 222 -5.95 12.95 -14.68
N VAL A 223 -5.42 11.96 -13.96
CA VAL A 223 -6.01 11.48 -12.69
C VAL A 223 -6.01 12.60 -11.65
N VAL A 224 -4.88 13.32 -11.48
CA VAL A 224 -4.79 14.47 -10.57
C VAL A 224 -5.74 15.59 -11.01
N LYS A 225 -5.81 15.89 -12.31
CA LYS A 225 -6.74 16.88 -12.87
C LYS A 225 -8.19 16.54 -12.56
N THR A 226 -8.56 15.26 -12.67
CA THR A 226 -9.90 14.77 -12.35
C THR A 226 -10.23 14.96 -10.87
N ALA A 227 -9.28 14.62 -9.99
CA ALA A 227 -9.42 14.84 -8.55
C ALA A 227 -9.52 16.34 -8.19
N ALA A 228 -8.67 17.18 -8.80
CA ALA A 228 -8.68 18.63 -8.59
C ALA A 228 -10.01 19.26 -9.04
N ASN A 229 -10.51 18.88 -10.22
CA ASN A 229 -11.82 19.32 -10.70
C ASN A 229 -12.96 18.88 -9.75
N LYS A 230 -12.92 17.64 -9.25
CA LYS A 230 -13.91 17.16 -8.29
C LYS A 230 -13.89 17.98 -7.00
N ALA A 231 -12.71 18.26 -6.45
CA ALA A 231 -12.55 19.09 -5.27
C ALA A 231 -13.05 20.53 -5.51
N TYR A 232 -12.62 21.14 -6.61
CA TYR A 232 -12.98 22.50 -6.99
C TYR A 232 -14.51 22.70 -7.13
N ARG A 233 -15.21 21.77 -7.78
CA ARG A 233 -16.69 21.81 -7.89
C ARG A 233 -17.42 21.68 -6.55
N GLY A 234 -16.77 21.10 -5.54
CA GLY A 234 -17.32 20.96 -4.19
C GLY A 234 -17.19 22.24 -3.36
N LEU A 235 -16.44 23.24 -3.83
CA LEU A 235 -16.27 24.51 -3.15
C LEU A 235 -17.47 25.43 -3.39
N VAL A 236 -17.76 26.27 -2.40
CA VAL A 236 -18.79 27.30 -2.52
C VAL A 236 -18.31 28.34 -3.56
N GLN A 237 -19.19 28.70 -4.48
CA GLN A 237 -18.89 29.70 -5.50
C GLN A 237 -18.50 31.04 -4.87
N ASP A 238 -17.45 31.67 -5.41
CA ASP A 238 -16.89 32.96 -4.97
C ASP A 238 -16.34 33.01 -3.54
N SER A 239 -16.19 31.84 -2.89
CA SER A 239 -15.55 31.70 -1.58
C SER A 239 -14.05 31.98 -1.62
N GLU A 240 -13.48 32.36 -0.48
CA GLU A 240 -12.02 32.55 -0.35
C GLU A 240 -11.27 31.23 -0.59
N GLU A 241 -11.85 30.09 -0.21
CA GLU A 241 -11.29 28.77 -0.50
C GLU A 241 -11.24 28.49 -2.00
N GLN A 242 -12.29 28.86 -2.75
CA GLN A 242 -12.30 28.72 -4.21
C GLN A 242 -11.24 29.62 -4.86
N LYS A 243 -11.14 30.89 -4.43
CA LYS A 243 -10.11 31.83 -4.92
C LYS A 243 -8.70 31.31 -4.62
N ALA A 244 -8.46 30.82 -3.40
CA ALA A 244 -7.18 30.22 -3.02
C ALA A 244 -6.85 28.98 -3.85
N PHE A 245 -7.83 28.13 -4.15
CA PHE A 245 -7.65 26.97 -5.01
C PHE A 245 -7.22 27.36 -6.43
N GLN A 246 -7.73 28.48 -6.96
CA GLN A 246 -7.32 29.02 -8.26
C GLN A 246 -5.88 29.58 -8.28
N GLN A 247 -5.29 29.85 -7.10
CA GLN A 247 -3.90 30.32 -6.99
C GLN A 247 -2.88 29.18 -6.89
N ILE A 248 -3.31 27.92 -6.93
CA ILE A 248 -2.40 26.77 -6.94
C ILE A 248 -1.57 26.81 -8.22
N SER A 249 -0.26 27.02 -8.09
CA SER A 249 0.65 27.35 -9.20
C SER A 249 0.81 26.24 -10.24
N TRP A 250 0.62 24.98 -9.85
CA TRP A 250 0.73 23.82 -10.74
C TRP A 250 -0.60 23.43 -11.41
N LEU A 251 -1.66 24.22 -11.21
CA LEU A 251 -2.95 24.06 -11.89
C LEU A 251 -3.16 25.19 -12.91
N SER A 252 -3.58 24.84 -14.11
CA SER A 252 -4.12 25.82 -15.08
C SER A 252 -5.63 25.76 -15.12
N PHE A 253 -6.27 26.92 -15.29
CA PHE A 253 -7.72 27.04 -15.37
C PHE A 253 -8.15 27.60 -16.73
N GLU A 254 -9.16 26.97 -17.33
CA GLU A 254 -9.84 27.48 -18.51
C GLU A 254 -11.35 27.29 -18.35
N LYS A 255 -12.14 28.31 -18.67
CA LYS A 255 -13.61 28.25 -18.64
C LYS A 255 -14.16 27.69 -17.30
N GLY A 256 -13.56 28.11 -16.18
CA GLY A 256 -14.02 27.76 -14.84
C GLY A 256 -13.73 26.31 -14.41
N LYS A 257 -12.81 25.61 -15.09
CA LYS A 257 -12.36 24.26 -14.72
C LYS A 257 -10.84 24.15 -14.82
N VAL A 258 -10.26 23.19 -14.11
CA VAL A 258 -8.84 22.85 -14.26
C VAL A 258 -8.65 22.24 -15.65
N SER A 259 -7.81 22.87 -16.47
CA SER A 259 -7.51 22.45 -17.86
C SER A 259 -6.29 21.55 -17.94
N SER A 260 -5.26 21.80 -17.13
CA SER A 260 -4.03 21.01 -17.08
C SER A 260 -3.42 21.00 -15.67
N VAL A 261 -2.52 20.04 -15.45
CA VAL A 261 -1.69 19.87 -14.26
C VAL A 261 -0.23 19.87 -14.70
N ASP A 262 0.59 20.73 -14.12
CA ASP A 262 2.05 20.58 -14.19
C ASP A 262 2.46 19.48 -13.21
N TRP A 263 2.85 18.32 -13.75
CA TRP A 263 3.25 17.17 -12.93
C TRP A 263 4.40 17.50 -11.98
N PHE A 264 5.45 18.17 -12.47
CA PHE A 264 6.60 18.49 -11.64
C PHE A 264 6.28 19.56 -10.62
N GLY A 265 5.52 20.59 -11.03
CA GLY A 265 4.97 21.57 -10.09
C GLY A 265 4.13 20.94 -8.98
N TYR A 266 3.31 19.92 -9.30
CA TYR A 266 2.52 19.17 -8.31
C TYR A 266 3.42 18.38 -7.35
N VAL A 267 4.33 17.55 -7.88
CA VAL A 267 5.22 16.74 -7.05
C VAL A 267 6.12 17.62 -6.16
N PHE A 268 6.66 18.71 -6.71
CA PHE A 268 7.61 19.59 -6.01
C PHE A 268 6.90 20.63 -5.12
N SER A 269 5.57 20.64 -5.09
CA SER A 269 4.81 21.55 -4.22
C SER A 269 4.87 21.18 -2.74
N ASP A 270 5.38 19.99 -2.40
CA ASP A 270 5.60 19.55 -1.03
C ASP A 270 6.91 18.74 -0.90
N LYS A 271 7.34 18.51 0.33
CA LYS A 271 8.50 17.68 0.66
C LYS A 271 8.20 16.20 0.42
N ARG A 272 9.21 15.43 0.01
CA ARG A 272 9.09 13.96 -0.04
C ARG A 272 8.95 13.39 1.37
N MET A 273 8.27 12.25 1.52
CA MET A 273 8.10 11.64 2.84
C MET A 273 9.32 10.81 3.26
N LYS A 274 9.81 9.94 2.38
CA LYS A 274 10.81 8.91 2.70
C LYS A 274 12.15 9.27 2.08
N SER A 275 13.27 8.91 2.72
CA SER A 275 14.62 8.97 2.10
C SER A 275 14.79 7.80 1.11
N PRO A 276 15.72 7.89 0.13
CA PRO A 276 16.02 6.81 -0.80
C PRO A 276 16.97 5.75 -0.17
N PRO A 277 16.75 4.44 -0.39
CA PRO A 277 15.53 3.84 -0.90
C PRO A 277 14.38 3.97 0.11
N ALA A 278 13.18 4.21 -0.40
CA ALA A 278 11.98 4.49 0.39
C ALA A 278 11.45 3.28 1.17
N PHE A 279 11.76 2.05 0.74
CA PHE A 279 11.24 0.80 1.28
C PHE A 279 12.37 -0.17 1.63
N ASP A 280 13.29 -0.51 0.72
CA ASP A 280 14.40 -1.41 1.04
C ASP A 280 15.63 -0.59 1.48
N ALA A 281 15.64 -0.13 2.73
CA ALA A 281 16.68 0.75 3.23
C ALA A 281 18.06 0.07 3.18
N LEU A 282 19.10 0.79 2.72
CA LEU A 282 20.47 0.24 2.58
C LEU A 282 21.11 -0.22 3.91
N ASN A 283 20.57 0.20 5.05
CA ASN A 283 20.99 -0.25 6.38
C ASN A 283 20.04 -1.29 7.01
N GLY A 284 19.01 -1.73 6.27
CA GLY A 284 18.01 -2.70 6.71
C GLY A 284 17.04 -2.20 7.78
N SER A 285 16.95 -0.88 7.99
CA SER A 285 16.19 -0.30 9.12
C SER A 285 14.70 -0.10 8.86
N SER A 286 14.21 -0.32 7.63
CA SER A 286 12.82 -0.03 7.29
C SER A 286 11.84 -1.02 7.92
N GLY A 287 10.56 -0.64 7.92
CA GLY A 287 9.50 -1.57 8.34
C GLY A 287 9.35 -2.76 7.40
N GLU A 288 9.67 -2.56 6.13
CA GLU A 288 9.60 -3.54 5.06
C GLU A 288 10.79 -4.52 5.11
N ASN A 289 12.01 -4.05 5.43
CA ASN A 289 13.13 -4.93 5.74
C ASN A 289 12.78 -5.88 6.90
N ASN A 290 12.11 -5.32 7.91
CA ASN A 290 11.65 -6.08 9.05
C ASN A 290 10.51 -7.07 8.72
N LEU A 291 9.67 -6.76 7.74
CA LEU A 291 8.62 -7.68 7.26
C LEU A 291 9.23 -8.95 6.65
N PHE A 292 10.30 -8.78 5.87
CA PHE A 292 10.95 -9.86 5.13
C PHE A 292 12.05 -10.61 5.90
N GLY A 293 12.20 -10.35 7.19
CA GLY A 293 13.02 -11.20 8.08
C GLY A 293 12.48 -12.64 8.20
N THR A 294 13.13 -13.46 9.03
CA THR A 294 12.73 -14.84 9.35
C THR A 294 12.38 -15.00 10.83
N ASP A 295 12.17 -16.23 11.29
CA ASP A 295 11.98 -16.54 12.69
C ASP A 295 13.21 -16.20 13.56
N THR A 296 14.40 -16.17 12.96
CA THR A 296 15.68 -15.85 13.62
C THR A 296 16.32 -14.54 13.15
N GLU A 297 16.02 -14.06 11.94
CA GLU A 297 16.59 -12.84 11.39
C GLU A 297 15.57 -11.70 11.41
N ASN A 298 15.90 -10.61 12.11
CA ASN A 298 14.92 -9.54 12.29
C ASN A 298 14.63 -8.77 10.99
N ASN A 299 15.65 -8.57 10.15
CA ASN A 299 15.57 -7.77 8.93
C ASN A 299 16.29 -8.48 7.79
N ARG A 300 15.77 -8.34 6.57
CA ARG A 300 16.41 -8.76 5.32
C ARG A 300 16.19 -7.70 4.24
N HIS A 301 17.07 -7.68 3.25
CA HIS A 301 16.79 -6.99 1.99
C HIS A 301 15.76 -7.78 1.18
N PHE A 302 15.04 -7.11 0.30
CA PHE A 302 14.06 -7.75 -0.60
C PHE A 302 14.20 -7.28 -2.05
N THR A 303 15.22 -6.48 -2.34
CA THR A 303 15.66 -6.09 -3.66
C THR A 303 17.16 -6.40 -3.81
N LEU A 304 17.57 -6.82 -5.01
CA LEU A 304 18.99 -6.99 -5.31
C LEU A 304 19.75 -5.66 -5.22
N TYR A 305 19.13 -4.56 -5.66
CA TYR A 305 19.71 -3.24 -5.66
C TYR A 305 20.23 -2.84 -4.26
N SER A 306 19.37 -2.96 -3.24
CA SER A 306 19.74 -2.59 -1.87
C SER A 306 20.67 -3.60 -1.22
N ALA A 307 20.52 -4.91 -1.49
CA ALA A 307 21.43 -5.93 -0.97
C ALA A 307 22.88 -5.70 -1.42
N GLU A 308 23.10 -5.40 -2.71
CA GLU A 308 24.44 -5.13 -3.27
C GLU A 308 25.07 -3.86 -2.66
N ARG A 309 24.25 -2.83 -2.44
CA ARG A 309 24.66 -1.50 -1.92
C ARG A 309 24.59 -1.39 -0.40
N SER A 310 24.22 -2.47 0.28
CA SER A 310 24.05 -2.46 1.73
C SER A 310 25.36 -2.16 2.44
N ALA A 311 25.30 -1.26 3.42
CA ALA A 311 26.39 -1.02 4.35
C ALA A 311 26.48 -2.13 5.41
N ASN A 312 25.41 -2.90 5.61
CA ASN A 312 25.36 -4.01 6.54
C ASN A 312 25.43 -5.34 5.78
N LYS A 313 26.63 -5.90 5.68
CA LYS A 313 26.89 -7.15 4.94
C LYS A 313 26.34 -8.41 5.62
N ASP A 314 25.85 -8.30 6.86
CA ASP A 314 25.22 -9.41 7.58
C ASP A 314 23.73 -9.58 7.21
N LEU A 315 23.14 -8.62 6.49
CA LEU A 315 21.75 -8.71 6.05
C LEU A 315 21.62 -9.58 4.80
N ASN A 316 20.88 -10.68 4.95
CA ASN A 316 20.55 -11.55 3.84
C ASN A 316 19.49 -10.94 2.92
N LEU A 317 19.47 -11.42 1.68
CA LEU A 317 18.36 -11.20 0.75
C LEU A 317 17.22 -12.19 1.07
N ALA A 318 15.98 -11.70 1.07
CA ALA A 318 14.80 -12.53 1.25
C ALA A 318 14.62 -13.51 0.07
N ASP A 319 14.06 -14.68 0.35
CA ASP A 319 13.67 -15.64 -0.68
C ASP A 319 12.68 -14.96 -1.65
N PRO A 320 12.98 -14.92 -2.97
CA PRO A 320 12.10 -14.33 -3.97
C PRO A 320 10.66 -14.89 -3.94
N GLN A 321 10.48 -16.14 -3.53
CA GLN A 321 9.16 -16.75 -3.39
C GLN A 321 8.37 -16.16 -2.21
N ILE A 322 9.02 -15.70 -1.14
CA ILE A 322 8.36 -14.99 -0.04
C ILE A 322 7.96 -13.58 -0.48
N VAL A 323 8.84 -12.90 -1.23
CA VAL A 323 8.55 -11.58 -1.82
C VAL A 323 7.35 -11.67 -2.77
N LYS A 324 7.35 -12.64 -3.69
CA LYS A 324 6.23 -12.95 -4.59
C LYS A 324 4.91 -13.12 -3.82
N ARG A 325 4.90 -13.94 -2.75
CA ARG A 325 3.71 -14.21 -1.93
C ARG A 325 3.15 -13.00 -1.19
N MET A 326 3.90 -11.89 -1.12
CA MET A 326 3.46 -10.64 -0.52
C MET A 326 3.06 -9.59 -1.56
N ASN A 327 3.14 -9.91 -2.86
CA ASN A 327 2.82 -8.99 -3.93
C ASN A 327 1.62 -9.49 -4.77
N PRO A 328 0.43 -8.84 -4.69
CA PRO A 328 -0.76 -9.19 -5.47
C PRO A 328 -0.55 -9.14 -6.98
N MET A 329 0.45 -8.40 -7.49
CA MET A 329 0.72 -8.32 -8.93
C MET A 329 1.04 -9.68 -9.56
N HIS A 330 1.57 -10.63 -8.78
CA HIS A 330 1.87 -12.00 -9.24
C HIS A 330 0.65 -12.93 -9.30
N TYR A 331 -0.54 -12.41 -9.02
CA TYR A 331 -1.79 -13.19 -8.95
C TYR A 331 -2.91 -12.56 -9.78
N LEU A 332 -2.63 -11.58 -10.64
CA LEU A 332 -3.65 -10.88 -11.43
C LEU A 332 -4.29 -11.78 -12.51
N ASP A 333 -3.59 -12.83 -12.93
CA ASP A 333 -4.07 -13.87 -13.86
C ASP A 333 -4.79 -15.03 -13.15
N ASN A 334 -4.91 -14.98 -11.82
CA ASN A 334 -5.60 -15.99 -11.04
C ASN A 334 -7.11 -16.00 -11.34
N ARG A 335 -7.54 -16.99 -12.13
CA ARG A 335 -8.95 -17.20 -12.52
C ARG A 335 -9.91 -17.40 -11.34
N LYS A 336 -9.40 -17.69 -10.15
CA LYS A 336 -10.24 -17.86 -8.94
C LYS A 336 -10.55 -16.53 -8.24
N CYS A 337 -9.73 -15.49 -8.44
CA CYS A 337 -9.92 -14.15 -7.87
C CYS A 337 -10.99 -13.36 -8.62
N CYS A 338 -10.83 -13.26 -9.94
CA CYS A 338 -11.73 -12.49 -10.78
C CYS A 338 -12.74 -13.47 -11.37
N GLY A 339 -14.02 -13.35 -11.02
CA GLY A 339 -15.06 -13.95 -11.85
C GLY A 339 -14.78 -13.52 -13.28
N THR A 340 -14.74 -14.47 -14.21
CA THR A 340 -14.63 -14.18 -15.64
C THR A 340 -15.58 -13.03 -15.95
N LEU A 341 -15.04 -11.85 -16.29
CA LEU A 341 -15.77 -10.95 -17.15
C LEU A 341 -15.99 -11.79 -18.40
N ALA A 342 -17.20 -12.33 -18.54
CA ALA A 342 -17.56 -13.14 -19.69
C ALA A 342 -17.25 -12.32 -20.94
N ASP A 343 -16.56 -12.96 -21.89
CA ASP A 343 -16.33 -12.46 -23.25
C ASP A 343 -17.62 -11.97 -23.93
#